data_AF-X1V8N3-F1
#
_entry.id   AF-X1V8N3-F1
#
_cell.length_a   1.000
_cell.length_b   1.000
_cell.length_c   1.000
_cell.angle_alpha   90.00
_cell.angle_beta   90.00
_cell.angle_gamma   90.00
#
_symmetry.space_group_name_H-M   'P 1'
#
loop_
_entity.id
_entity.type
_entity.pdbx_description
1 polymer ?
#
loop_
_entity_poly.entity_id
_entity_poly.type
_entity_poly.pdbx_seq_one_letter_code
_entity_poly.pdbx_strand_id
1 'polypeptide(L)' 'MISKRIVLKFPHRLVDQPIVCNLAKYFDLEFNILKAYIIPKEEGLLIL' A
#
# COMPACT_ATOMS: atom_id res chain seq x y z
N MET A 1 13.54 -6.10 -16.61
CA MET A 1 12.74 -5.95 -15.38
C MET A 1 11.27 -6.11 -15.73
N ILE A 2 10.56 -7.02 -15.06
CA ILE A 2 9.10 -7.13 -15.21
C ILE A 2 8.49 -6.10 -14.27
N SER A 3 7.92 -5.02 -14.82
CA SER A 3 7.10 -4.09 -14.04
C SER A 3 5.66 -4.57 -14.11
N LYS A 4 5.10 -4.98 -12.96
CA LYS A 4 3.67 -5.23 -12.81
C LYS A 4 3.10 -4.09 -12.00
N ARG A 5 2.17 -3.34 -12.59
CA ARG A 5 1.36 -2.38 -11.85
C ARG A 5 0.49 -3.13 -10.86
N ILE A 6 0.60 -2.83 -9.58
CA ILE A 6 -0.20 -3.43 -8.51
C ILE A 6 -1.07 -2.34 -7.89
N VAL A 7 -2.36 -2.66 -7.70
CA VAL A 7 -3.31 -1.77 -7.01
C VAL A 7 -3.71 -2.44 -5.71
N LEU A 8 -3.33 -1.83 -4.59
CA LEU A 8 -3.71 -2.27 -3.25
C LEU A 8 -4.86 -1.39 -2.75
N LYS A 9 -5.96 -2.02 -2.33
CA LYS A 9 -7.10 -1.36 -1.69
C LYS A 9 -7.13 -1.73 -0.21
N PHE A 10 -7.16 -0.74 0.65
CA PHE A 10 -7.23 -0.88 2.09
C PHE A 10 -8.62 -0.50 2.58
N PRO A 11 -9.43 -1.43 3.10
CA PRO A 11 -10.70 -1.08 3.71
C PRO A 11 -10.48 -0.25 4.99
N HIS A 12 -11.49 0.50 5.43
CA HIS A 12 -11.45 1.35 6.64
C HIS A 12 -10.68 0.73 7.81
N ARG A 13 -10.94 -0.53 8.16
CA ARG A 13 -10.34 -1.18 9.34
C ARG A 13 -8.83 -1.40 9.26
N LEU A 14 -8.28 -1.34 8.04
CA LEU A 14 -6.88 -1.58 7.74
C LEU A 14 -6.13 -0.32 7.33
N VAL A 15 -6.83 0.80 7.05
CA VAL A 15 -6.21 2.03 6.54
C VAL A 15 -5.23 2.65 7.53
N ASP A 16 -5.49 2.50 8.83
CA ASP A 16 -4.65 3.04 9.91
C ASP A 16 -3.54 2.06 10.33
N GLN A 17 -3.47 0.87 9.72
CA GLN A 17 -2.46 -0.13 10.05
C GLN A 17 -1.20 0.03 9.18
N PRO A 18 0.01 -0.13 9.72
CA PRO A 18 1.26 0.05 8.98
C PRO A 18 1.60 -1.16 8.09
N ILE A 19 0.65 -1.65 7.30
CA ILE A 19 0.76 -2.88 6.49
C ILE A 19 1.92 -2.77 5.50
N VAL A 20 2.02 -1.67 4.75
CA VAL A 20 3.07 -1.47 3.74
C VAL A 20 4.46 -1.41 4.39
N CYS A 21 4.57 -0.74 5.54
CA CYS A 21 5.82 -0.69 6.31
C CYS A 21 6.23 -2.08 6.82
N ASN A 22 5.27 -2.88 7.29
CA ASN A 22 5.53 -4.24 7.75
C ASN A 22 5.95 -5.14 6.59
N LEU A 23 5.32 -5.01 5.42
CA LEU A 23 5.72 -5.74 4.22
C LEU A 23 7.16 -5.41 3.80
N ALA A 24 7.51 -4.12 3.79
CA ALA A 24 8.88 -3.69 3.49
C ALA A 24 9.89 -4.33 4.45
N LYS A 25 9.60 -4.29 5.77
CA LYS A 25 10.50 -4.82 6.80
C LYS A 25 10.63 -6.35 6.79
N TYR A 26 9.53 -7.07 6.65
CA TYR A 26 9.52 -8.53 6.79
C TYR A 26 9.99 -9.26 5.53
N PHE A 27 9.86 -8.62 4.37
CA PHE A 27 10.17 -9.24 3.08
C PHE A 27 11.28 -8.51 2.31
N ASP A 28 11.94 -7.52 2.93
CA ASP A 28 12.99 -6.70 2.32
C ASP A 28 12.56 -6.10 0.97
N LEU A 29 11.34 -5.56 0.94
CA LEU A 29 10.72 -5.04 -0.28
C LEU A 29 10.91 -3.54 -0.41
N GLU A 30 11.32 -3.13 -1.61
CA GLU A 30 11.27 -1.73 -2.04
C GLU A 30 10.00 -1.49 -2.86
N PHE A 31 9.29 -0.41 -2.53
CA PHE A 31 8.05 -0.02 -3.18
C PHE A 31 8.24 1.27 -3.96
N ASN A 32 7.97 1.24 -5.26
CA ASN A 32 7.85 2.46 -6.05
C ASN A 32 6.40 2.95 -5.99
N ILE A 33 6.12 3.97 -5.17
CA ILE A 33 4.76 4.48 -5.00
C ILE A 33 4.43 5.44 -6.12
N LEU A 34 3.64 4.98 -7.09
CA LEU A 34 3.18 5.81 -8.20
C LEU A 34 2.05 6.75 -7.77
N LYS A 35 1.18 6.29 -6.86
CA LYS A 35 0.05 7.08 -6.36
C LYS A 35 -0.49 6.51 -5.05
N ALA A 36 -0.85 7.39 -4.11
CA ALA A 36 -1.53 7.00 -2.88
C ALA A 36 -2.74 7.91 -2.61
N TYR A 37 -3.83 7.32 -2.17
CA TYR A 37 -5.01 8.00 -1.62
C TYR A 37 -5.31 7.41 -0.26
N ILE A 38 -5.49 8.28 0.74
CA ILE A 38 -5.81 7.88 2.10
C ILE A 38 -6.98 8.74 2.54
N ILE A 39 -8.15 8.12 2.70
CA ILE A 39 -9.33 8.76 3.25
C ILE A 39 -9.53 8.18 4.65
N PRO A 40 -9.21 8.96 5.72
CA PRO A 40 -9.37 8.49 7.08
C PRO A 40 -10.80 8.04 7.30
N LYS A 41 -10.96 6.88 7.92
CA LYS A 41 -12.26 6.25 8.23
C LYS A 41 -13.07 5.69 7.05
N GLU A 42 -12.55 5.72 5.84
CA GLU A 42 -13.26 5.20 4.65
C GLU A 42 -12.43 4.12 3.94
N GLU A 43 -11.51 4.51 3.07
CA GLU A 43 -10.70 3.58 2.28
C GLU A 43 -9.32 4.18 1.95
N GLY A 44 -8.36 3.30 1.70
CA GLY A 44 -7.06 3.63 1.16
C GLY A 44 -6.84 2.97 -0.20
N LEU A 45 -6.12 3.64 -1.10
CA LEU A 45 -5.67 3.10 -2.37
C LEU A 45 -4.17 3.38 -2.54
N LEU A 46 -3.40 2.34 -2.85
CA LEU A 46 -1.98 2.46 -3.17
C LEU A 46 -1.70 1.83 -4.53
N ILE A 47 -1.06 2.58 -5.42
CA ILE A 47 -0.65 2.13 -6.74
C ILE A 47 0.88 2.06 -6.74
N LEU A 48 1.37 0.86 -7.01
CA LEU A 48 2.78 0.49 -7.10
C LEU A 48 3.14 0.13 -8.55
#